data_AF-A0AAV6IZ36-F1
#
_entry.id   AF-A0AAV6IZ36-F1
#
_cell.length_a   1.000
_cell.length_b   1.000
_cell.length_c   1.000
_cell.angle_alpha   90.00
_cell.angle_beta   90.00
_cell.angle_gamma   90.00
#
_symmetry.space_group_name_H-M   'P 1'
#
loop_
_entity.id
_entity.type
_entity.pdbx_description
1 polymer ?
#
loop_
_entity_poly.entity_id
_entity_poly.type
_entity_poly.pdbx_seq_one_letter_code
_entity_poly.pdbx_strand_id
1 'polypeptide(L)'
;MQNQDGLLADAEVEGITSIQASNVDDWENFRDDAIMQQQSSIWAEEAEKIPFVGDKAREPLSSLAAEYQSGSPILLEKIKLLTEEFAAIRRTRGDGNCFFRSFMFSYLERILESQDQEEVHRITGNVENCRRTLQSLGYADFTFEDFFAVNLFLPTY
;
A
#
# COMPACT_ATOMS: atom_id res chain seq x y z
N MET A 1 -4.73 -35.03 -56.49
CA MET A 1 -5.56 -35.42 -55.33
C MET A 1 -4.70 -36.28 -54.42
N GLN A 2 -4.76 -35.99 -53.12
CA GLN A 2 -3.93 -36.52 -52.04
C GLN A 2 -4.07 -38.04 -51.84
N ASN A 3 -3.03 -38.66 -51.24
CA ASN A 3 -3.03 -39.46 -50.00
C ASN A 3 -1.62 -40.10 -49.84
N GLN A 4 -0.83 -39.80 -48.79
CA GLN A 4 -0.79 -40.47 -47.46
C GLN A 4 -0.64 -42.00 -47.57
N ASP A 5 0.27 -42.72 -46.91
CA ASP A 5 1.25 -42.43 -45.85
C ASP A 5 2.39 -43.46 -45.98
N GLY A 6 3.63 -43.04 -45.69
CA GLY A 6 4.80 -43.91 -45.63
C GLY A 6 5.05 -44.38 -44.21
N LEU A 7 5.06 -45.70 -44.02
CA LEU A 7 5.78 -46.38 -42.94
C LEU A 7 7.24 -46.53 -43.37
N LEU A 8 8.20 -46.02 -42.60
CA LEU A 8 9.49 -46.69 -42.35
C LEU A 8 10.03 -46.23 -40.98
N ALA A 9 10.47 -47.24 -40.22
CA ALA A 9 10.94 -47.15 -38.86
C ALA A 9 12.46 -46.86 -38.78
N ASP A 10 12.86 -46.48 -37.56
CA ASP A 10 14.17 -46.60 -36.93
C ASP A 10 15.31 -45.65 -37.34
N ALA A 11 15.53 -44.66 -36.47
CA ALA A 11 16.87 -44.26 -36.06
C ALA A 11 16.82 -43.65 -34.64
N GLU A 12 17.39 -44.37 -33.69
CA GLU A 12 17.76 -43.87 -32.36
C GLU A 12 18.68 -42.66 -32.50
N VAL A 13 18.33 -41.56 -31.84
CA VAL A 13 19.28 -40.49 -31.50
C VAL A 13 19.17 -40.24 -30.01
N GLU A 14 20.05 -40.91 -29.27
CA GLU A 14 20.42 -40.50 -27.93
C GLU A 14 21.05 -39.10 -27.96
N GLY A 15 20.61 -38.23 -27.04
CA GLY A 15 21.45 -37.15 -26.54
C GLY A 15 20.80 -35.77 -26.42
N ILE A 16 20.88 -35.23 -25.20
CA ILE A 16 20.95 -33.80 -24.84
C ILE A 16 19.57 -33.12 -24.86
N THR A 17 18.94 -32.70 -23.75
CA THR A 17 19.44 -32.16 -22.49
C THR A 17 18.35 -32.42 -21.44
N SER A 18 18.73 -32.94 -20.28
CA SER A 18 17.92 -32.77 -19.07
C SER A 18 17.75 -31.27 -18.86
N ILE A 19 16.55 -30.75 -19.17
CA ILE A 19 16.13 -29.48 -18.62
C ILE A 19 16.04 -29.77 -17.12
N GLN A 20 17.10 -29.40 -16.38
CA GLN A 20 17.02 -29.37 -14.94
C GLN A 20 15.78 -28.54 -14.62
N ALA A 21 14.73 -29.19 -14.14
CA ALA A 21 13.65 -28.51 -13.47
C ALA A 21 14.34 -27.65 -12.40
N SER A 22 14.41 -26.35 -12.68
CA SER A 22 15.04 -25.39 -11.80
C SER A 22 14.44 -25.57 -10.41
N ASN A 23 15.24 -25.36 -9.35
CA ASN A 23 14.87 -25.37 -7.92
C ASN A 23 13.71 -24.42 -7.53
N VAL A 24 12.88 -24.00 -8.48
CA VAL A 24 11.74 -23.10 -8.36
C VAL A 24 10.47 -23.86 -7.92
N ASP A 25 10.42 -25.19 -8.09
CA ASP A 25 9.26 -26.02 -7.68
C ASP A 25 9.32 -26.52 -6.22
N ASP A 26 10.35 -26.14 -5.45
CA ASP A 26 10.51 -26.58 -4.06
C ASP A 26 9.87 -25.58 -3.07
N TRP A 27 8.54 -25.50 -3.11
CA TRP A 27 7.74 -24.63 -2.21
C TRP A 27 7.88 -25.04 -0.73
N GLU A 28 8.42 -26.23 -0.43
CA GLU A 28 8.69 -26.69 0.95
C GLU A 28 9.88 -25.98 1.62
N ASN A 29 10.69 -25.21 0.86
CA ASN A 29 11.89 -24.55 1.39
C ASN A 29 11.68 -23.11 1.88
N PHE A 30 10.55 -22.46 1.56
CA PHE A 30 10.28 -21.10 2.03
C PHE A 30 9.57 -21.14 3.36
N ARG A 31 10.34 -21.18 4.45
CA ARG A 31 9.79 -21.12 5.80
C ARG A 31 9.15 -19.75 6.08
N ASP A 32 8.03 -19.75 6.78
CA ASP A 32 7.31 -18.54 7.16
C ASP A 32 8.20 -17.56 7.96
N ASP A 33 9.09 -18.06 8.81
CA ASP A 33 10.02 -17.23 9.59
C ASP A 33 11.00 -16.46 8.71
N ALA A 34 11.54 -17.09 7.67
CA ALA A 34 12.41 -16.46 6.68
C ALA A 34 11.66 -15.39 5.86
N ILE A 35 10.41 -15.65 5.48
CA ILE A 35 9.55 -14.70 4.77
C ILE A 35 9.25 -13.48 5.66
N MET A 36 8.85 -13.70 6.91
CA MET A 36 8.60 -12.63 7.87
C MET A 36 9.85 -11.79 8.13
N GLN A 37 11.02 -12.42 8.24
CA GLN A 37 12.28 -11.71 8.42
C GLN A 37 12.60 -10.83 7.20
N GLN A 38 12.43 -11.36 5.99
CA GLN A 38 12.64 -10.58 4.77
C GLN A 38 11.70 -9.37 4.70
N GLN A 39 10.41 -9.56 4.98
CA GLN A 39 9.41 -8.48 4.98
C GLN A 39 9.75 -7.40 6.01
N SER A 40 10.15 -7.80 7.22
CA SER A 40 10.59 -6.89 8.27
C SER A 40 11.80 -6.04 7.84
N SER A 41 12.81 -6.67 7.22
CA SER A 41 13.99 -5.96 6.71
C SER A 41 13.63 -4.93 5.64
N ILE A 42 12.76 -5.29 4.68
CA ILE A 42 12.30 -4.36 3.63
C ILE A 42 11.58 -3.16 4.26
N TRP A 43 10.71 -3.40 5.23
CA TRP A 43 9.98 -2.32 5.91
C TRP A 43 10.89 -1.44 6.76
N ALA A 44 11.91 -2.00 7.40
CA ALA A 44 12.91 -1.24 8.15
C ALA A 44 13.69 -0.29 7.23
N GLU A 45 14.17 -0.78 6.09
CA GLU A 45 14.87 0.05 5.10
C GLU A 45 13.98 1.18 4.53
N GLU A 46 12.71 0.88 4.28
CA GLU A 46 11.74 1.90 3.83
C GLU A 46 11.44 2.93 4.94
N ALA A 47 11.39 2.47 6.19
CA ALA A 47 11.13 3.32 7.34
C ALA A 47 12.24 4.33 7.64
N GLU A 48 13.48 4.00 7.30
CA GLU A 48 14.62 4.92 7.36
C GLU A 48 14.54 6.03 6.32
N LYS A 49 13.94 5.76 5.15
CA LYS A 49 13.85 6.72 4.03
C LYS A 49 12.67 7.67 4.15
N ILE A 50 11.50 7.14 4.49
CA ILE A 50 10.24 7.89 4.43
C ILE A 50 9.54 7.82 5.79
N PRO A 51 9.23 8.95 6.46
CA PRO A 51 8.41 8.94 7.67
C PRO A 51 6.98 8.47 7.37
N PHE A 52 6.21 8.11 8.40
CA PHE A 52 4.81 7.69 8.18
C PHE A 52 4.01 8.74 7.40
N VAL A 53 4.12 10.01 7.81
CA VAL A 53 3.53 11.17 7.13
C VAL A 53 4.63 12.21 6.98
N GLY A 54 4.79 12.76 5.77
CA GLY A 54 5.76 13.82 5.50
C GLY A 54 5.46 15.12 6.24
N ASP A 55 6.47 15.97 6.38
CA ASP A 55 6.45 17.21 7.15
C ASP A 55 5.31 18.16 6.77
N LYS A 56 4.88 18.99 7.73
CA LYS A 56 3.78 19.97 7.53
C LYS A 56 3.99 20.81 6.27
N ALA A 57 5.22 21.19 5.98
CA ALA A 57 5.62 21.84 4.73
C ALA A 57 5.44 20.85 3.56
N ARG A 58 4.32 20.98 2.85
CA ARG A 58 4.04 20.19 1.64
C ARG A 58 5.10 20.53 0.59
N GLU A 59 5.66 19.52 -0.06
CA GLU A 59 6.66 19.71 -1.12
C GLU A 59 5.97 20.16 -2.42
N PRO A 60 6.63 20.98 -3.25
CA PRO A 60 6.06 21.37 -4.53
C PRO A 60 5.97 20.17 -5.48
N LEU A 61 4.97 20.17 -6.37
CA LEU A 61 4.80 19.12 -7.38
C LEU A 61 6.00 19.01 -8.35
N SER A 62 6.83 20.05 -8.44
CA SER A 62 8.09 20.00 -9.19
C SER A 62 9.07 18.96 -8.64
N SER A 63 9.05 18.68 -7.33
CA SER A 63 9.85 17.61 -6.73
C SER A 63 9.45 16.24 -7.29
N LEU A 64 8.13 16.01 -7.42
CA LEU A 64 7.62 14.80 -8.07
C LEU A 64 8.00 14.74 -9.55
N ALA A 65 7.96 15.86 -10.27
CA ALA A 65 8.40 15.89 -11.67
C ALA A 65 9.88 15.51 -11.84
N ALA A 66 10.75 15.92 -10.91
CA ALA A 66 12.18 15.59 -10.93
C ALA A 66 12.43 14.09 -10.79
N GLU A 67 11.64 13.36 -9.98
CA GLU A 67 11.72 11.90 -9.84
C GLU A 67 11.49 11.16 -11.16
N TYR A 68 10.64 11.72 -12.03
CA TYR A 68 10.28 11.13 -13.32
C TYR A 68 11.03 11.75 -14.51
N GLN A 69 12.02 12.61 -14.29
CA GLN A 69 12.70 13.32 -15.36
C GLN A 69 13.43 12.38 -16.35
N SER A 70 13.99 11.28 -15.84
CA SER A 70 14.61 10.22 -16.64
C SER A 70 13.64 9.07 -16.98
N GLY A 71 12.37 9.20 -16.59
CA GLY A 71 11.35 8.16 -16.67
C GLY A 71 10.41 8.34 -17.86
N SER A 72 9.12 8.13 -17.61
CA SER A 72 8.09 8.15 -18.65
C SER A 72 7.65 9.59 -18.99
N PRO A 73 7.75 10.04 -20.26
CA PRO A 73 7.25 11.34 -20.68
C PRO A 73 5.76 11.54 -20.41
N ILE A 74 4.99 10.46 -20.40
CA ILE A 74 3.54 10.48 -20.12
C ILE A 74 3.29 10.87 -18.66
N LEU A 75 4.12 10.40 -17.72
CA LEU A 75 3.97 10.76 -16.31
C LEU A 75 4.32 12.22 -16.09
N LEU A 76 5.34 12.74 -16.77
CA LEU A 76 5.66 14.17 -16.72
C LEU A 76 4.49 15.04 -17.21
N GLU A 77 3.82 14.64 -18.28
CA GLU A 77 2.65 15.38 -18.78
C GLU A 77 1.47 15.32 -17.79
N LYS A 78 1.23 14.18 -17.15
CA LYS A 78 0.23 14.06 -16.08
C LYS A 78 0.58 14.95 -14.88
N ILE A 79 1.85 15.02 -14.49
CA ILE A 79 2.30 15.86 -13.37
C ILE A 79 2.09 17.35 -13.71
N LYS A 80 2.33 17.77 -14.95
CA LYS A 80 2.03 19.15 -15.39
C LYS A 80 0.55 19.47 -15.19
N LEU A 81 -0.36 18.60 -15.63
CA LEU A 81 -1.80 18.81 -15.42
C LEU A 81 -2.14 18.90 -13.92
N LEU A 82 -1.54 18.06 -13.08
CA LEU A 82 -1.75 18.14 -11.62
C LEU A 82 -1.29 19.48 -11.03
N THR A 83 -0.25 20.10 -11.58
CA THR A 83 0.24 21.40 -11.07
C THR A 83 -0.72 22.56 -11.31
N GLU A 84 -1.70 22.39 -12.21
CA GLU A 84 -2.75 23.39 -12.44
C GLU A 84 -3.80 23.41 -11.31
N GLU A 85 -4.02 22.27 -10.66
CA GLU A 85 -5.04 22.10 -9.60
C GLU A 85 -4.43 22.05 -8.19
N PHE A 86 -3.22 21.52 -8.05
CA PHE A 86 -2.61 21.26 -6.75
C PHE A 86 -1.27 22.00 -6.58
N ALA A 87 -1.18 22.79 -5.52
CA ALA A 87 0.03 23.56 -5.22
C ALA A 87 1.18 22.71 -4.66
N ALA A 88 0.87 21.64 -3.92
CA ALA A 88 1.85 20.85 -3.20
C ALA A 88 1.35 19.44 -2.87
N ILE A 89 2.27 18.53 -2.56
CA ILE A 89 2.02 17.14 -2.17
C ILE A 89 2.61 16.85 -0.79
N ARG A 90 1.96 15.96 -0.03
CA ARG A 90 2.47 15.41 1.23
C ARG A 90 2.65 13.91 1.04
N ARG A 91 3.89 13.41 1.15
CA ARG A 91 4.19 11.98 1.01
C ARG A 91 3.72 11.20 2.24
N THR A 92 3.37 9.94 2.04
CA THR A 92 3.16 8.95 3.11
C THR A 92 3.94 7.70 2.79
N ARG A 93 4.47 7.03 3.81
CA ARG A 93 5.20 5.76 3.65
C ARG A 93 4.36 4.71 2.90
N GLY A 94 4.98 4.05 1.92
CA GLY A 94 4.37 2.97 1.13
C GLY A 94 4.39 1.61 1.82
N ASP A 95 3.71 1.48 2.97
CA ASP A 95 3.74 0.28 3.82
C ASP A 95 2.42 -0.54 3.82
N GLY A 96 1.61 -0.39 2.77
CA GLY A 96 0.29 -1.00 2.67
C GLY A 96 -0.82 -0.27 3.45
N ASN A 97 -0.47 0.64 4.37
CA ASN A 97 -1.42 1.46 5.12
C ASN A 97 -1.51 2.90 4.58
N CYS A 98 -0.81 3.22 3.49
CA CYS A 98 -0.70 4.58 2.94
C CYS A 98 -2.04 5.24 2.63
N PHE A 99 -3.04 4.48 2.15
CA PHE A 99 -4.38 4.99 1.88
C PHE A 99 -5.07 5.48 3.16
N PHE A 100 -5.21 4.60 4.16
CA PHE A 100 -5.87 4.93 5.42
C PHE A 100 -5.18 6.09 6.13
N ARG A 101 -3.84 6.09 6.08
CA ARG A 101 -3.01 7.13 6.67
C ARG A 101 -3.20 8.48 5.97
N SER A 102 -3.14 8.51 4.63
CA SER A 102 -3.35 9.73 3.83
C SER A 102 -4.75 10.28 4.03
N PHE A 103 -5.76 9.41 3.98
CA PHE A 103 -7.16 9.78 4.15
C PHE A 103 -7.39 10.39 5.54
N MET A 104 -7.05 9.66 6.60
CA MET A 104 -7.33 10.11 7.97
C MET A 104 -6.57 11.39 8.30
N PHE A 105 -5.29 11.48 7.89
CA PHE A 105 -4.51 12.70 8.13
C PHE A 105 -5.09 13.92 7.41
N SER A 106 -5.38 13.80 6.11
CA SER A 106 -5.95 14.90 5.32
C SER A 106 -7.33 15.33 5.83
N TYR A 107 -8.16 14.35 6.20
CA TYR A 107 -9.49 14.60 6.74
C TYR A 107 -9.45 15.34 8.08
N LEU A 108 -8.61 14.89 9.03
CA LEU A 108 -8.44 15.55 10.32
C LEU A 108 -7.76 16.92 10.18
N GLU A 109 -6.75 17.06 9.31
CA GLU A 109 -6.11 18.34 8.99
C GLU A 109 -7.16 19.35 8.49
N ARG A 110 -8.08 18.93 7.60
CA ARG A 110 -9.15 19.77 7.09
C ARG A 110 -10.13 20.23 8.17
N ILE A 111 -10.53 19.35 9.08
CA ILE A 111 -11.42 19.70 10.21
C ILE A 111 -10.74 20.71 11.14
N LEU A 112 -9.46 20.50 11.44
CA LEU A 112 -8.66 21.41 12.27
C LEU A 112 -8.48 22.77 11.59
N GLU A 113 -8.25 22.82 10.28
CA GLU A 113 -8.09 24.09 9.55
C GLU A 113 -9.41 24.87 9.45
N SER A 114 -10.54 24.20 9.25
CA SER A 114 -11.84 24.86 9.15
C SER A 114 -12.55 25.08 10.48
N GLN A 115 -12.05 24.51 11.58
CA GLN A 115 -12.68 24.56 12.90
C GLN A 115 -14.16 24.07 12.86
N ASP A 116 -14.42 23.02 12.08
CA ASP A 116 -15.77 22.53 11.82
C ASP A 116 -16.27 21.65 12.97
N GLN A 117 -16.95 22.25 13.93
CA GLN A 117 -17.45 21.57 15.13
C GLN A 117 -18.60 20.60 14.83
N GLU A 118 -19.41 20.87 13.81
CA GLU A 118 -20.48 19.96 13.40
C GLU A 118 -19.88 18.65 12.87
N GLU A 119 -18.83 18.77 12.07
CA GLU A 119 -18.12 17.60 11.54
C GLU A 119 -17.40 16.82 12.64
N VAL A 120 -16.80 17.49 13.63
CA VAL A 120 -16.24 16.85 14.83
C VAL A 120 -17.32 16.03 15.54
N HIS A 121 -18.47 16.62 15.84
CA HIS A 121 -19.57 15.90 16.49
C HIS A 121 -20.06 14.71 15.66
N ARG A 122 -20.17 14.88 14.33
CA ARG A 122 -20.61 13.82 13.42
C ARG A 122 -19.63 12.65 13.38
N ILE A 123 -18.32 12.91 13.25
CA ILE A 123 -17.32 11.85 13.17
C ILE A 123 -17.19 11.12 14.51
N THR A 124 -17.18 11.84 15.64
CA THR A 124 -17.15 11.21 16.97
C THR A 124 -18.37 10.31 17.18
N GLY A 125 -19.56 10.78 16.80
CA GLY A 125 -20.77 9.95 16.85
C GLY A 125 -20.66 8.69 15.98
N ASN A 126 -20.06 8.79 14.80
CA ASN A 126 -19.84 7.65 13.91
C ASN A 126 -18.81 6.65 14.46
N VAL A 127 -17.75 7.14 15.10
CA VAL A 127 -16.75 6.29 15.77
C VAL A 127 -17.41 5.49 16.90
N GLU A 128 -18.25 6.12 17.72
CA GLU A 128 -19.01 5.42 18.77
C GLU A 128 -20.03 4.43 18.20
N ASN A 129 -20.69 4.77 17.10
CA ASN A 129 -21.56 3.84 16.38
C ASN A 129 -20.78 2.62 15.85
N CYS A 130 -19.57 2.84 15.33
CA CYS A 130 -18.69 1.77 14.84
C CYS A 130 -18.32 0.82 15.99
N ARG A 131 -17.91 1.36 17.15
CA ARG A 131 -17.64 0.58 18.37
C ARG A 131 -18.84 -0.30 18.74
N ARG A 132 -20.03 0.29 18.84
CA ARG A 132 -21.28 -0.44 19.15
C ARG A 132 -21.60 -1.51 18.11
N THR A 133 -21.29 -1.24 16.85
CA THR A 133 -21.51 -2.19 15.75
C THR A 133 -20.60 -3.41 15.92
N LEU A 134 -19.31 -3.22 16.20
CA LEU A 134 -18.37 -4.31 16.47
C LEU A 134 -18.84 -5.19 17.64
N GLN A 135 -19.29 -4.56 18.73
CA GLN A 135 -19.89 -5.28 19.87
C GLN A 135 -21.11 -6.11 19.45
N SER A 136 -22.03 -5.50 18.69
CA SER A 136 -23.26 -6.18 18.23
C SER A 136 -23.00 -7.35 17.27
N LEU A 137 -21.88 -7.31 16.54
CA LEU A 137 -21.42 -8.39 15.67
C LEU A 137 -20.68 -9.50 16.43
N GLY A 138 -20.50 -9.37 17.74
CA GLY A 138 -19.90 -10.38 18.61
C GLY A 138 -18.37 -10.31 18.71
N TYR A 139 -17.74 -9.21 18.27
CA TYR A 139 -16.33 -8.98 18.56
C TYR A 139 -16.13 -8.74 20.05
N ALA A 140 -15.09 -9.36 20.63
CA ALA A 140 -14.80 -9.18 22.05
C ALA A 140 -14.15 -7.82 22.32
N ASP A 141 -14.69 -7.06 23.28
CA ASP A 141 -14.29 -5.67 23.56
C ASP A 141 -12.77 -5.46 23.70
N PHE A 142 -12.09 -6.36 24.42
CA PHE A 142 -10.63 -6.29 24.64
C PHE A 142 -9.80 -6.32 23.34
N THR A 143 -10.38 -6.77 22.22
CA THR A 143 -9.67 -6.86 20.93
C THR A 143 -9.61 -5.53 20.18
N PHE A 144 -10.45 -4.56 20.53
CA PHE A 144 -10.50 -3.28 19.81
C PHE A 144 -10.59 -2.05 20.71
N GLU A 145 -10.89 -2.19 22.00
CA GLU A 145 -11.10 -1.05 22.90
C GLU A 145 -9.94 -0.03 22.88
N ASP A 146 -8.69 -0.52 22.81
CA ASP A 146 -7.49 0.32 22.72
C ASP A 146 -7.50 1.25 21.50
N PHE A 147 -8.03 0.81 20.35
CA PHE A 147 -8.10 1.64 19.14
C PHE A 147 -9.13 2.77 19.27
N PHE A 148 -10.15 2.61 20.12
CA PHE A 148 -11.16 3.64 20.38
C PHE A 148 -10.75 4.56 21.54
N ALA A 149 -9.92 4.08 22.48
CA ALA A 149 -9.46 4.85 23.62
C ALA A 149 -8.52 6.02 23.24
N VAL A 150 -7.74 5.87 22.16
CA VAL A 150 -6.75 6.88 21.72
C VAL A 150 -7.40 8.19 21.22
N ASN A 151 -8.68 8.17 20.82
CA ASN A 151 -9.35 9.31 20.18
C ASN A 151 -10.27 10.14 21.10
N LEU A 152 -10.34 9.82 22.41
CA LEU A 152 -11.25 10.49 23.35
C LEU A 152 -10.59 11.53 24.27
N PHE A 153 -9.28 11.79 24.13
CA PHE A 153 -8.57 12.84 24.89
C PHE A 153 -8.55 14.20 24.17
N LEU A 154 -9.67 14.63 23.59
CA LEU A 154 -9.85 16.06 23.36
C LEU A 154 -10.35 16.67 24.68
N PRO A 155 -9.64 17.67 25.26
CA PRO A 155 -10.09 18.32 26.48
C PRO A 155 -11.46 18.93 26.20
N THR A 156 -12.43 18.56 27.03
CA THR A 156 -13.66 19.32 27.20
C THR A 156 -13.25 20.67 27.78
N TYR A 157 -13.18 21.70 26.93
CA TYR A 157 -13.14 23.09 27.36
C TYR A 157 -14.56 23.65 27.39
#